data_AF-A0A2E1S4E9-F1
#
_entry.id   AF-A0A2E1S4E9-F1
#
_cell.length_a   1.000
_cell.length_b   1.000
_cell.length_c   1.000
_cell.angle_alpha   90.00
_cell.angle_beta   90.00
_cell.angle_gamma   90.00
#
_symmetry.space_group_name_H-M   'P 1'
#
loop_
_entity.id
_entity.type
_entity.pdbx_description
1 polymer ?
#
loop_
_entity_poly.entity_id
_entity_poly.type
_entity_poly.pdbx_seq_one_letter_code
_entity_poly.pdbx_strand_id
1 'polypeptide(L)'
;MTPEKLFEQIQTKKSFLCVGLDIDIEKIPSHLRNLEDPIFAFAKEIIDATHSYAIAYKPNLAFFEFYGVQGLISFDKIIRYLNQNYQDHFIIADAKRSDIGNTSSRYA
;
A
#
# COMPACT_ATOMS: atom_id res chain seq x y z
N MET A 1 7.30 -0.06 12.67
CA MET A 1 6.56 -0.98 13.57
C MET A 1 7.52 -2.05 14.05
N THR A 2 7.54 -2.38 15.34
CA THR A 2 8.39 -3.46 15.86
C THR A 2 7.64 -4.80 15.82
N PRO A 3 8.33 -5.96 15.93
CA PRO A 3 7.69 -7.28 16.00
C PRO A 3 6.66 -7.40 17.12
N GLU A 4 6.90 -6.77 18.28
CA GLU A 4 6.00 -6.78 19.43
C GLU A 4 4.69 -6.03 19.11
N LYS A 5 4.81 -4.84 18.50
CA LYS A 5 3.65 -4.05 18.07
C LYS A 5 2.84 -4.78 16.99
N LEU A 6 3.51 -5.50 16.07
CA LEU A 6 2.83 -6.34 15.09
C LEU A 6 2.02 -7.45 15.77
N PHE A 7 2.62 -8.16 16.74
CA PHE A 7 1.94 -9.21 17.49
C PHE A 7 0.74 -8.68 18.28
N GLU A 8 0.87 -7.52 18.93
CA GLU A 8 -0.23 -6.84 19.62
C GLU A 8 -1.41 -6.53 18.69
N GLN A 9 -1.13 -5.99 17.49
CA GLN A 9 -2.17 -5.69 16.51
C GLN A 9 -2.88 -6.96 16.02
N ILE A 10 -2.14 -8.05 15.81
CA ILE A 10 -2.71 -9.36 15.44
C ILE A 10 -3.67 -9.85 16.53
N GLN A 11 -3.28 -9.79 17.81
CA GLN A 11 -4.13 -10.23 18.92
C GLN A 11 -5.37 -9.33 19.06
N THR A 12 -5.20 -8.02 18.96
CA THR A 12 -6.28 -7.03 19.10
C THR A 12 -7.32 -7.18 18.00
N LYS A 13 -6.89 -7.24 16.75
CA LYS A 13 -7.78 -7.35 15.57
C LYS A 13 -8.21 -8.80 15.29
N LYS A 14 -7.62 -9.79 15.99
CA LYS A 14 -7.83 -11.23 15.77
C LYS A 14 -7.69 -11.62 14.30
N SER A 15 -6.67 -11.06 13.66
CA SER A 15 -6.49 -11.12 12.22
C SER A 15 -5.02 -11.24 11.85
N PHE A 16 -4.76 -11.91 10.74
CA PHE A 16 -3.47 -11.93 10.06
C PHE A 16 -3.56 -11.31 8.66
N LEU A 17 -4.66 -10.61 8.37
CA LEU A 17 -4.96 -10.13 7.03
C LEU A 17 -3.92 -9.11 6.56
N CYS A 18 -3.32 -9.41 5.42
CA CYS A 18 -2.51 -8.47 4.65
C CYS A 18 -3.27 -8.15 3.36
N VAL A 19 -3.65 -6.89 3.18
CA VAL A 19 -4.40 -6.43 2.00
C VAL A 19 -3.41 -6.03 0.92
N GLY A 20 -3.49 -6.68 -0.24
CA GLY A 20 -2.72 -6.29 -1.42
C GLY A 20 -3.30 -5.03 -2.07
N LEU A 21 -2.44 -4.10 -2.47
CA LEU A 21 -2.83 -2.90 -3.24
C LEU A 21 -2.20 -2.98 -4.63
N ASP A 22 -2.81 -3.82 -5.46
CA ASP A 22 -2.38 -4.13 -6.83
C ASP A 22 -3.33 -3.43 -7.81
N ILE A 23 -3.20 -2.11 -7.91
CA ILE A 23 -4.21 -1.25 -8.54
C ILE A 23 -4.07 -1.25 -10.07
N ASP A 24 -5.06 -1.84 -10.74
CA ASP A 24 -5.19 -1.87 -12.20
C ASP A 24 -6.30 -0.89 -12.62
N ILE A 25 -5.94 0.16 -13.37
CA ILE A 25 -6.86 1.23 -13.77
C ILE A 25 -8.06 0.71 -14.59
N GLU A 26 -7.90 -0.39 -15.32
CA GLU A 26 -8.96 -1.01 -16.12
C GLU A 26 -9.99 -1.74 -15.25
N LYS A 27 -9.66 -2.05 -14.01
CA LYS A 27 -10.55 -2.68 -13.03
C LYS A 27 -11.20 -1.68 -12.06
N ILE A 28 -10.78 -0.42 -12.10
CA ILE A 28 -11.35 0.64 -11.24
C ILE A 28 -12.81 0.91 -11.64
N PRO A 29 -13.75 0.99 -10.68
CA PRO A 29 -15.13 1.39 -10.94
C PRO A 29 -15.22 2.73 -11.69
N SER A 30 -16.15 2.83 -12.64
CA SER A 30 -16.28 4.00 -13.54
C SER A 30 -16.41 5.35 -12.81
N HIS A 31 -17.08 5.36 -11.65
CA HIS A 31 -17.25 6.59 -10.85
C HIS A 31 -15.94 7.11 -10.24
N LEU A 32 -14.95 6.24 -10.01
CA LEU A 32 -13.62 6.64 -9.52
C LEU A 32 -12.64 6.92 -10.66
N ARG A 33 -12.81 6.26 -11.81
CA ARG A 33 -11.90 6.40 -12.97
C ARG A 33 -11.82 7.83 -13.52
N ASN A 34 -12.87 8.62 -13.34
CA ASN A 34 -12.94 10.00 -13.81
C ASN A 34 -12.35 11.03 -12.82
N LEU A 35 -11.81 10.58 -11.68
CA LEU A 35 -11.15 11.46 -10.73
C LEU A 35 -9.74 11.83 -11.20
N GLU A 36 -9.17 12.89 -10.63
CA GLU A 36 -7.82 13.37 -10.96
C GLU A 36 -6.74 12.30 -10.73
N ASP A 37 -6.89 11.51 -9.66
CA ASP A 37 -5.98 10.43 -9.30
C ASP A 37 -6.78 9.16 -8.98
N PRO A 38 -7.21 8.41 -10.01
CA PRO A 38 -8.09 7.26 -9.83
C PRO A 38 -7.39 6.13 -9.06
N ILE A 39 -6.07 6.00 -9.21
CA ILE A 39 -5.25 5.00 -8.51
C ILE A 39 -5.31 5.25 -7.00
N PHE A 40 -5.02 6.49 -6.57
CA PHE A 40 -5.12 6.87 -5.17
C PHE A 40 -6.54 6.74 -4.64
N ALA A 41 -7.54 7.25 -5.38
CA ALA A 41 -8.92 7.22 -4.94
C ALA A 41 -9.42 5.79 -4.71
N PHE A 42 -9.11 4.87 -5.62
CA PHE A 42 -9.51 3.47 -5.46
C PHE A 42 -8.76 2.76 -4.33
N ALA A 43 -7.45 3.00 -4.20
CA ALA A 43 -6.68 2.46 -3.07
C ALA A 43 -7.20 2.96 -1.72
N LYS A 44 -7.57 4.24 -1.64
CA LYS A 44 -8.18 4.84 -0.44
C LYS A 44 -9.48 4.15 -0.05
N GLU A 45 -10.40 3.91 -1.00
CA GLU A 45 -11.65 3.20 -0.72
C GLU A 45 -11.41 1.78 -0.19
N ILE A 46 -10.42 1.06 -0.76
CA ILE A 46 -10.02 -0.27 -0.26
C ILE A 46 -9.50 -0.15 1.17
N ILE A 47 -8.62 0.81 1.45
CA ILE A 47 -8.04 1.01 2.79
C ILE A 47 -9.15 1.32 3.80
N ASP A 48 -10.00 2.29 3.50
CA ASP A 48 -11.09 2.73 4.39
C ASP A 48 -12.09 1.60 4.68
N ALA A 49 -12.37 0.76 3.70
CA ALA A 49 -13.25 -0.39 3.88
C ALA A 49 -12.61 -1.54 4.68
N THR A 50 -11.27 -1.62 4.76
CA THR A 50 -10.56 -2.82 5.26
C THR A 50 -9.71 -2.60 6.50
N HIS A 51 -9.40 -1.35 6.89
CA HIS A 51 -8.43 -1.05 7.95
C HIS A 51 -8.78 -1.70 9.30
N SER A 52 -10.07 -1.86 9.60
CA SER A 52 -10.50 -2.47 10.87
C SER A 52 -10.08 -3.94 10.99
N TYR A 53 -9.82 -4.61 9.86
CA TYR A 53 -9.45 -6.03 9.79
C TYR A 53 -7.99 -6.25 9.40
N ALA A 54 -7.39 -5.30 8.68
CA ALA A 54 -6.05 -5.42 8.14
C ALA A 54 -4.98 -5.23 9.22
N ILE A 55 -3.95 -6.07 9.16
CA ILE A 55 -2.69 -5.88 9.90
C ILE A 55 -1.69 -5.13 9.04
N ALA A 56 -1.69 -5.41 7.74
CA ALA A 56 -0.75 -4.83 6.80
C ALA A 56 -1.41 -4.49 5.46
N TYR A 57 -0.82 -3.50 4.78
CA TYR A 57 -1.07 -3.19 3.39
C TYR A 57 0.19 -3.44 2.57
N LYS A 58 0.04 -4.16 1.46
CA LYS A 58 1.15 -4.55 0.58
C LYS A 58 0.95 -3.99 -0.82
N PRO A 59 1.29 -2.72 -1.09
CA PRO A 59 1.36 -2.20 -2.44
C PRO A 59 2.44 -2.91 -3.26
N ASN A 60 2.07 -3.41 -4.43
CA ASN A 60 3.00 -4.02 -5.38
C ASN A 60 3.50 -2.97 -6.38
N LEU A 61 4.80 -2.66 -6.31
CA LEU A 61 5.38 -1.52 -7.05
C LEU A 61 5.22 -1.66 -8.56
N ALA A 62 5.13 -2.87 -9.11
CA ALA A 62 4.94 -3.07 -10.54
C ALA A 62 3.68 -2.36 -11.08
N PHE A 63 2.59 -2.35 -10.31
CA PHE A 63 1.33 -1.71 -10.70
C PHE A 63 1.40 -0.18 -10.67
N PHE A 64 2.33 0.39 -9.91
CA PHE A 64 2.53 1.84 -9.84
C PHE A 64 3.58 2.29 -10.86
N GLU A 65 4.70 1.56 -10.97
CA GLU A 65 5.79 1.84 -11.90
C GLU A 65 5.36 1.75 -13.37
N PHE A 66 4.38 0.89 -13.68
CA PHE A 66 3.80 0.78 -15.03
C PHE A 66 3.25 2.13 -15.54
N TYR A 67 2.67 2.95 -14.66
CA TYR A 67 2.14 4.28 -15.00
C TYR A 67 3.19 5.40 -14.88
N GLY A 68 4.47 5.05 -14.73
CA GLY A 68 5.58 5.99 -14.61
C GLY A 68 5.46 6.91 -13.41
N VAL A 69 5.84 8.19 -13.60
CA VAL A 69 5.88 9.19 -12.51
C VAL A 69 4.51 9.40 -11.87
N GLN A 70 3.43 9.35 -12.65
CA GLN A 70 2.08 9.53 -12.11
C GLN A 70 1.72 8.41 -11.13
N GLY A 71 2.00 7.15 -11.48
CA GLY A 71 1.77 6.03 -10.57
C GLY A 71 2.64 6.09 -9.31
N LEU A 72 3.88 6.59 -9.41
CA LEU A 72 4.73 6.82 -8.23
C LEU A 72 4.22 7.95 -7.33
N ILE A 73 3.62 9.00 -7.90
CA ILE A 73 2.94 10.06 -7.13
C ILE A 73 1.72 9.48 -6.41
N SER A 74 0.90 8.65 -7.08
CA SER A 74 -0.22 7.96 -6.44
C SER A 74 0.25 7.04 -5.31
N PHE A 75 1.34 6.31 -5.52
CA PHE A 75 1.97 5.49 -4.48
C PHE A 75 2.37 6.34 -3.26
N ASP A 76 3.09 7.46 -3.45
CA ASP A 76 3.45 8.36 -2.34
C ASP A 76 2.22 8.87 -1.58
N LYS A 77 1.15 9.26 -2.29
CA LYS A 77 -0.12 9.66 -1.66
C LYS A 77 -0.74 8.53 -0.82
N ILE A 78 -0.73 7.29 -1.30
CA ILE A 78 -1.24 6.12 -0.56
C ILE A 78 -0.42 5.92 0.73
N ILE A 79 0.91 5.97 0.64
CA ILE A 79 1.80 5.79 1.80
C ILE A 79 1.58 6.90 2.82
N ARG A 80 1.47 8.16 2.38
CA ARG A 80 1.15 9.29 3.26
C ARG A 80 -0.20 9.11 3.94
N TYR A 81 -1.21 8.70 3.19
CA TYR A 81 -2.56 8.48 3.71
C TYR A 81 -2.59 7.41 4.80
N LEU A 82 -1.94 6.26 4.58
CA LEU A 82 -1.80 5.21 5.58
C LEU A 82 -1.06 5.69 6.83
N ASN A 83 0.07 6.39 6.66
CA ASN A 83 0.85 6.89 7.79
C ASN A 83 0.10 7.97 8.60
N GLN A 84 -0.71 8.80 7.96
CA GLN A 84 -1.45 9.87 8.65
C GLN A 84 -2.68 9.34 9.39
N ASN A 85 -3.44 8.42 8.79
CA ASN A 85 -4.75 8.01 9.31
C ASN A 85 -4.71 6.66 10.05
N TYR A 86 -3.70 5.83 9.78
CA TYR A 86 -3.70 4.42 10.13
C TYR A 86 -2.33 3.93 10.64
N GLN A 87 -1.75 4.65 11.60
CA GLN A 87 -0.39 4.47 12.14
C GLN A 87 -0.06 3.07 12.70
N ASP A 88 -1.09 2.27 13.00
CA ASP A 88 -0.97 0.90 13.52
C ASP A 88 -0.99 -0.18 12.43
N HIS A 89 -0.90 0.20 11.15
CA HIS A 89 -0.83 -0.75 10.05
C HIS A 89 0.60 -0.84 9.51
N PHE A 90 1.02 -2.08 9.25
CA PHE A 90 2.31 -2.32 8.62
C PHE A 90 2.22 -2.10 7.11
N ILE A 91 3.24 -1.51 6.50
CA ILE A 91 3.27 -1.25 5.05
C ILE A 91 4.42 -2.03 4.44
N ILE A 92 4.12 -2.81 3.41
CA ILE A 92 5.10 -3.67 2.72
C ILE A 92 5.15 -3.26 1.25
N ALA A 93 6.22 -2.57 0.85
CA ALA A 93 6.49 -2.32 -0.57
C ALA A 93 6.95 -3.63 -1.23
N ASP A 94 6.04 -4.32 -1.94
CA ASP A 94 6.37 -5.53 -2.70
C ASP A 94 7.05 -5.14 -4.01
N ALA A 95 8.36 -4.95 -3.92
CA ALA A 95 9.20 -4.44 -5.00
C ALA A 95 10.11 -5.51 -5.64
N LYS A 96 10.24 -6.68 -5.01
CA LYS A 96 11.09 -7.80 -5.45
C LYS A 96 12.53 -7.36 -5.79
N ARG A 97 13.05 -6.34 -5.12
CA ARG A 97 14.38 -5.78 -5.37
C ARG A 97 15.46 -6.77 -4.93
N SER A 98 16.44 -6.97 -5.80
CA SER A 98 17.63 -7.77 -5.55
C SER A 98 18.75 -7.23 -6.45
N ASP A 99 19.88 -6.88 -5.86
CA ASP A 99 21.03 -6.30 -6.56
C ASP A 99 22.32 -6.48 -5.74
N ILE A 100 23.48 -6.16 -6.31
CA ILE A 100 24.77 -6.20 -5.58
C ILE A 100 24.75 -5.22 -4.40
N GLY A 101 25.59 -5.46 -3.38
CA GLY A 101 25.49 -4.78 -2.08
C GLY A 101 25.41 -3.24 -2.14
N ASN A 102 26.22 -2.60 -2.99
CA ASN A 102 26.18 -1.14 -3.14
C ASN A 102 24.83 -0.65 -3.67
N THR A 103 24.28 -1.30 -4.70
CA THR A 103 22.97 -0.94 -5.26
C THR A 103 21.84 -1.28 -4.31
N SER A 104 21.92 -2.44 -3.63
CA SER A 104 20.92 -2.84 -2.63
C SER A 104 20.77 -1.81 -1.51
N SER A 105 21.86 -1.13 -1.11
CA SER A 105 21.80 -0.03 -0.13
C SER A 105 21.03 1.20 -0.60
N ARG A 106 20.81 1.37 -1.92
CA ARG A 106 20.01 2.47 -2.48
C ARG A 106 18.51 2.20 -2.45
N TYR A 107 18.11 0.95 -2.18
CA TYR A 107 16.71 0.60 -1.95
C TYR A 107 16.28 0.74 -0.47
N ALA A 108 17.23 0.84 0.48
CA ALA A 108 17.01 0.73 1.93
C ALA A 108 17.24 2.05 2.69
#